data_AF-G3PDJ2-F1
#
_entry.id   AF-G3PDJ2-F1
#
_cell.length_a   1.000
_cell.length_b   1.000
_cell.length_c   1.000
_cell.angle_alpha   90.00
_cell.angle_beta   90.00
_cell.angle_gamma   90.00
#
_symmetry.space_group_name_H-M   'P 1'
#
loop_
_entity.id
_entity.type
_entity.pdbx_description
1 polymer ?
#
loop_
_entity_poly.entity_id
_entity_poly.type
_entity_poly.pdbx_seq_one_letter_code
_entity_poly.pdbx_strand_id
1 'polypeptide(L)'
;DYPVTKILREPVYVEVELLEKTDPNLVLTLGRCWTTTTPNPHSLPQWDILVNGCPYTDDRYLSSLVPVTPSSVTGVFSHYRRFFFKMFTFVEPKSKKALTEQVYIHCSTAVCLARPGSSCEPACHRKGKRDVQAADQERADPKVVVSVGPVELNAQ
;
A
#
# COMPACT_ATOMS: atom_id res chain seq x y z
N ASP A 1 -8.75 12.98 11.15
CA ASP A 1 -10.13 13.23 10.66
C ASP A 1 -10.56 12.10 9.74
N TYR A 2 -11.73 11.53 10.04
CA TYR A 2 -12.42 10.49 9.27
C TYR A 2 -13.93 10.73 9.41
N PRO A 3 -14.76 10.37 8.42
CA PRO A 3 -14.43 9.71 7.16
C PRO A 3 -13.75 10.64 6.12
N VAL A 4 -13.04 10.05 5.17
CA VAL A 4 -12.52 10.75 3.97
C VAL A 4 -13.46 10.48 2.81
N THR A 5 -14.06 11.50 2.21
CA THR A 5 -15.00 11.34 1.10
C THR A 5 -14.29 11.46 -0.25
N LYS A 6 -14.63 10.58 -1.20
CA LYS A 6 -14.07 10.53 -2.57
C LYS A 6 -15.13 10.13 -3.59
N ILE A 7 -14.96 10.56 -4.84
CA ILE A 7 -15.76 10.02 -5.97
C ILE A 7 -15.00 8.90 -6.69
N LEU A 8 -15.68 8.12 -7.54
CA LEU A 8 -15.04 7.06 -8.31
C LEU A 8 -13.83 7.58 -9.09
N ARG A 9 -12.75 6.81 -9.06
CA ARG A 9 -11.46 7.09 -9.70
C ARG A 9 -10.68 8.28 -9.15
N GLU A 10 -11.21 9.02 -8.19
CA GLU A 10 -10.45 10.07 -7.51
C GLU A 10 -9.31 9.45 -6.71
N PRO A 11 -8.09 10.02 -6.73
CA PRO A 11 -6.97 9.47 -5.98
C PRO A 11 -7.18 9.60 -4.45
N VAL A 12 -6.91 8.50 -3.77
CA VAL A 12 -6.73 8.40 -2.32
C VAL A 12 -5.23 8.29 -2.07
N TYR A 13 -4.64 9.33 -1.46
CA TYR A 13 -3.25 9.33 -1.06
C TYR A 13 -3.12 8.71 0.33
N VAL A 14 -2.19 7.77 0.48
CA VAL A 14 -1.94 7.05 1.73
C VAL A 14 -0.49 7.25 2.13
N GLU A 15 -0.29 7.60 3.39
CA GLU A 15 1.02 7.64 4.04
C GLU A 15 1.02 6.64 5.19
N VAL A 16 2.09 5.87 5.28
CA VAL A 16 2.39 5.00 6.42
C VAL A 16 3.72 5.46 6.99
N GLU A 17 3.80 5.65 8.30
CA GLU A 17 4.95 6.24 8.96
C GLU A 17 5.39 5.41 10.19
N LEU A 18 6.70 5.32 10.40
CA LEU A 18 7.33 4.85 11.62
C LEU A 18 7.38 6.00 12.63
N LEU A 19 6.53 5.93 13.64
CA LEU A 19 6.48 6.93 14.70
C LEU A 19 7.68 6.83 15.65
N GLU A 20 8.13 7.98 16.14
CA GLU A 20 9.12 8.10 17.23
C GLU A 20 10.45 7.36 16.98
N LYS A 21 10.86 7.22 15.72
CA LYS A 21 12.16 6.66 15.33
C LYS A 21 13.07 7.74 14.77
N THR A 22 14.33 7.69 15.19
CA THR A 22 15.37 8.66 14.80
C THR A 22 16.60 8.00 14.16
N ASP A 23 16.66 6.66 14.12
CA ASP A 23 17.77 5.95 13.50
C ASP A 23 17.69 6.10 11.97
N PRO A 24 18.65 6.81 11.34
CA PRO A 24 18.60 7.10 9.92
C PRO A 24 18.75 5.86 9.06
N ASN A 25 19.22 4.72 9.60
CA ASN A 25 19.35 3.49 8.82
C ASN A 25 18.06 2.67 8.79
N LEU A 26 17.03 3.03 9.57
CA LEU A 26 15.74 2.34 9.53
C LEU A 26 14.90 2.84 8.37
N VAL A 27 14.56 1.93 7.48
CA VAL A 27 13.70 2.17 6.33
C VAL A 27 12.38 1.43 6.53
N LEU A 28 11.26 2.17 6.49
CA LEU A 28 9.95 1.55 6.43
C LEU A 28 9.77 0.84 5.08
N THR A 29 9.32 -0.40 5.11
CA THR A 29 8.94 -1.16 3.92
C THR A 29 7.47 -1.57 3.99
N LEU A 30 6.79 -1.53 2.85
CA LEU A 30 5.42 -2.01 2.71
C LEU A 30 5.45 -3.37 2.00
N GLY A 31 4.72 -4.34 2.54
CA GLY A 31 4.48 -5.64 1.92
C GLY A 31 3.21 -5.60 1.09
N ARG A 32 2.16 -6.22 1.60
CA ARG A 32 0.81 -6.18 1.01
C ARG A 32 0.06 -4.96 1.55
N CYS A 33 -0.55 -4.17 0.68
CA CYS A 33 -1.58 -3.20 1.08
C CYS A 33 -2.87 -3.55 0.34
N TRP A 34 -4.00 -3.57 1.04
CA TRP A 34 -5.28 -4.01 0.51
C TRP A 34 -6.43 -3.25 1.17
N THR A 35 -7.62 -3.35 0.58
CA THR A 35 -8.84 -2.81 1.18
C THR A 35 -9.84 -3.90 1.51
N THR A 36 -10.69 -3.61 2.49
CA THR A 36 -11.88 -4.41 2.81
C THR A 36 -13.10 -3.50 2.98
N THR A 37 -14.27 -4.10 3.19
CA THR A 37 -15.54 -3.39 3.45
C THR A 37 -15.80 -3.15 4.95
N THR A 38 -14.92 -3.63 5.84
CA THR A 38 -15.07 -3.50 7.30
C THR A 38 -13.75 -3.12 7.97
N PRO A 39 -13.72 -2.68 9.23
CA PRO A 39 -12.46 -2.42 9.92
C PRO A 39 -11.56 -3.67 10.09
N ASN A 40 -12.11 -4.89 9.94
CA ASN A 40 -11.34 -6.12 10.12
C ASN A 40 -10.46 -6.41 8.87
N PRO A 41 -9.12 -6.41 9.00
CA PRO A 41 -8.20 -6.65 7.89
C PRO A 41 -8.36 -8.04 7.24
N HIS A 42 -8.94 -9.01 7.95
CA HIS A 42 -9.16 -10.37 7.46
C HIS A 42 -10.56 -10.58 6.85
N SER A 43 -11.42 -9.57 6.87
CA SER A 43 -12.74 -9.66 6.25
C SER A 43 -12.64 -9.80 4.73
N LEU A 44 -13.70 -10.35 4.13
CA LEU A 44 -13.88 -10.44 2.68
C LEU A 44 -15.04 -9.54 2.25
N PRO A 45 -14.99 -8.97 1.04
CA PRO A 45 -13.96 -9.13 0.01
C PRO A 45 -12.67 -8.34 0.31
N GLN A 46 -11.57 -8.73 -0.33
CA GLN A 46 -10.28 -8.02 -0.31
C GLN A 46 -9.92 -7.55 -1.71
N TRP A 47 -9.27 -6.39 -1.80
CA TRP A 47 -8.70 -5.90 -3.05
C TRP A 47 -7.28 -5.41 -2.83
N ASP A 48 -6.34 -5.96 -3.57
CA ASP A 48 -4.92 -5.63 -3.44
C ASP A 48 -4.59 -4.31 -4.14
N ILE A 49 -3.87 -3.45 -3.41
CA ILE A 49 -3.30 -2.20 -3.91
C ILE A 49 -1.81 -2.40 -4.16
N LEU A 50 -1.09 -2.91 -3.15
CA LEU A 50 0.32 -3.26 -3.25
C LEU A 50 0.53 -4.74 -2.93
N VAL A 51 1.43 -5.40 -3.66
CA VAL A 51 1.91 -6.76 -3.40
C VAL A 51 3.43 -6.71 -3.38
N ASN A 52 4.05 -7.20 -2.30
CA ASN A 52 5.51 -7.14 -2.09
C ASN A 52 6.10 -5.73 -2.30
N GLY A 53 5.38 -4.71 -1.86
CA GLY A 53 5.77 -3.31 -1.99
C GLY A 53 5.57 -2.71 -3.38
N CYS A 54 5.04 -3.47 -4.34
CA CYS A 54 4.83 -3.04 -5.72
C CYS A 54 3.34 -2.84 -6.05
N PRO A 55 2.98 -1.85 -6.90
CA PRO A 55 1.62 -1.68 -7.38
C PRO A 55 1.06 -2.95 -8.02
N TYR A 56 -0.17 -3.31 -7.65
CA TYR A 56 -0.82 -4.52 -8.16
C TYR A 56 -1.18 -4.34 -9.64
N THR A 57 -0.60 -5.15 -10.53
CA THR A 57 -0.71 -4.88 -11.98
C THR A 57 -2.06 -5.20 -12.60
N ASP A 58 -2.86 -6.04 -11.94
CA ASP A 58 -4.15 -6.49 -12.47
C ASP A 58 -5.28 -5.54 -12.07
N ASP A 59 -4.99 -4.50 -11.27
CA ASP A 59 -5.91 -3.41 -11.00
C ASP A 59 -6.13 -2.49 -12.22
N ARG A 60 -5.38 -2.68 -13.31
CA ARG A 60 -5.31 -1.79 -14.49
C ARG A 60 -4.68 -0.43 -14.21
N TYR A 61 -3.58 -0.41 -13.45
CA TYR A 61 -2.79 0.77 -13.09
C TYR A 61 -3.60 1.81 -12.30
N LEU A 62 -4.43 1.33 -11.37
CA LEU A 62 -5.18 2.20 -10.45
C LEU A 62 -4.33 2.63 -9.25
N SER A 63 -3.20 1.98 -9.01
CA SER A 63 -2.27 2.28 -7.92
C SER A 63 -0.87 2.65 -8.40
N SER A 64 -0.18 3.48 -7.63
CA SER A 64 1.23 3.82 -7.86
C SER A 64 1.92 4.21 -6.55
N LEU A 65 3.21 3.92 -6.48
CA LEU A 65 4.08 4.46 -5.44
C LEU A 65 4.28 5.96 -5.68
N VAL A 66 4.33 6.73 -4.60
CA VAL A 66 4.75 8.14 -4.62
C VAL A 66 6.20 8.16 -4.12
N PRO A 67 7.17 8.56 -4.97
CA PRO A 67 8.57 8.58 -4.57
C PRO A 67 8.76 9.44 -3.34
N VAL A 68 9.42 8.89 -2.33
CA VAL A 68 9.90 9.66 -1.18
C VAL A 68 11.37 9.91 -1.42
N THR A 69 11.71 11.10 -1.95
CA THR A 69 13.10 11.50 -2.08
C THR A 69 13.70 11.73 -0.70
N PRO A 70 14.87 11.16 -0.38
CA PRO A 70 15.63 11.59 0.79
C PRO A 70 15.86 13.10 0.66
N SER A 71 15.58 13.87 1.70
CA SER A 71 15.92 15.29 1.67
C SER A 71 17.43 15.42 1.55
N SER A 72 17.89 16.21 0.57
CA SER A 72 19.30 16.45 0.28
C SER A 72 20.08 17.12 1.43
N VAL A 73 19.39 17.50 2.51
CA VAL A 73 19.94 18.29 3.62
C VAL A 73 20.29 17.43 4.84
N THR A 74 19.73 16.22 5.00
CA THR A 74 19.94 15.44 6.25
C THR A 74 20.22 13.95 6.07
N GLY A 75 20.23 13.40 4.85
CA GLY A 75 20.49 11.96 4.65
C GLY A 75 19.50 11.04 5.37
N VAL A 76 18.32 11.57 5.75
CA VAL A 76 17.26 10.82 6.40
C VAL A 76 16.62 9.93 5.34
N PHE A 77 16.94 8.65 5.40
CA PHE A 77 16.17 7.64 4.69
C PHE A 77 14.75 7.64 5.28
N SER A 78 13.74 7.53 4.41
CA SER A 78 12.39 7.87 4.82
C SER A 78 11.81 6.91 5.86
N HIS A 79 11.41 7.46 7.00
CA HIS A 79 10.59 6.80 8.01
C HIS A 79 9.13 6.61 7.55
N TYR A 80 8.78 7.05 6.35
CA TYR A 80 7.44 6.94 5.80
C TYR A 80 7.44 6.39 4.37
N ARG A 81 6.29 5.88 3.95
CA ARG A 81 6.04 5.44 2.58
C ARG A 81 4.72 6.01 2.11
N ARG A 82 4.71 6.47 0.86
CA ARG A 82 3.53 7.04 0.23
C ARG A 82 3.17 6.26 -1.01
N PHE A 83 1.88 6.05 -1.19
CA PHE A 83 1.31 5.56 -2.42
C PHE A 83 -0.06 6.20 -2.61
N PHE A 84 -0.64 6.01 -3.78
CA PHE A 84 -2.05 6.31 -3.98
C PHE A 84 -2.72 5.17 -4.70
N PHE A 85 -4.03 5.10 -4.54
CA PHE A 85 -4.90 4.30 -5.40
C PHE A 85 -6.11 5.14 -5.81
N LYS A 86 -6.72 4.79 -6.93
CA LYS A 86 -7.96 5.42 -7.41
C LYS A 86 -9.15 4.78 -6.72
N MET A 87 -10.04 5.60 -6.17
CA MET A 87 -11.22 5.13 -5.44
C MET A 87 -12.11 4.23 -6.29
N PHE A 88 -12.68 3.21 -5.67
CA PHE A 88 -13.56 2.22 -6.28
C PHE A 88 -14.61 1.74 -5.27
N THR A 89 -15.50 0.86 -5.71
CA THR A 89 -16.44 0.15 -4.83
C THR A 89 -16.38 -1.35 -5.10
N PHE A 90 -16.59 -2.14 -4.05
CA PHE A 90 -16.84 -3.57 -4.20
C PHE A 90 -18.25 -3.79 -4.71
N VAL A 91 -18.41 -4.67 -5.69
CA VAL A 91 -19.73 -5.01 -6.25
C VAL A 91 -20.07 -6.47 -6.06
N GLU A 92 -21.36 -6.76 -5.89
CA GLU A 92 -21.84 -8.14 -5.93
C GLU A 92 -21.65 -8.71 -7.36
N PRO A 93 -21.04 -9.90 -7.51
CA PRO A 93 -20.68 -10.42 -8.83
C PRO A 93 -21.86 -10.57 -9.79
N LYS A 94 -23.05 -10.92 -9.28
CA LYS A 94 -24.28 -11.17 -10.07
C LYS A 94 -25.02 -9.87 -10.39
N SER A 95 -25.43 -9.12 -9.37
CA SER A 95 -26.25 -7.92 -9.58
C SER A 95 -25.46 -6.68 -10.00
N LYS A 96 -24.13 -6.70 -9.86
CA LYS A 96 -23.22 -5.55 -10.06
C LYS A 96 -23.55 -4.34 -9.17
N LYS A 97 -24.38 -4.53 -8.15
CA LYS A 97 -24.67 -3.49 -7.15
C LYS A 97 -23.50 -3.34 -6.20
N ALA A 98 -23.25 -2.11 -5.75
CA ALA A 98 -22.26 -1.84 -4.71
C ALA A 98 -22.61 -2.62 -3.44
N LEU A 99 -21.63 -3.29 -2.85
CA LEU A 99 -21.77 -3.96 -1.55
C LEU A 99 -21.82 -2.93 -0.42
N THR A 100 -21.03 -1.86 -0.57
CA THR A 100 -20.96 -0.74 0.36
C THR A 100 -20.31 0.46 -0.34
N GLU A 101 -20.59 1.64 0.19
CA GLU A 101 -20.02 2.91 -0.24
C GLU A 101 -18.79 3.29 0.61
N GLN A 102 -18.15 2.35 1.31
CA GLN A 102 -16.94 2.65 2.06
C GLN A 102 -15.90 1.55 1.98
N VAL A 103 -14.63 1.93 2.10
CA VAL A 103 -13.50 1.01 2.17
C VAL A 103 -12.59 1.34 3.34
N TYR A 104 -12.00 0.31 3.94
CA TYR A 104 -10.91 0.41 4.90
C TYR A 104 -9.63 -0.02 4.25
N ILE A 105 -8.52 0.62 4.58
CA ILE A 105 -7.20 0.37 4.00
C ILE A 105 -6.34 -0.32 5.06
N HIS A 106 -5.64 -1.36 4.65
CA HIS A 106 -4.75 -2.13 5.49
C HIS A 106 -3.41 -2.27 4.81
N CYS A 107 -2.32 -2.17 5.56
CA CYS A 107 -0.96 -2.37 5.05
C CYS A 107 -0.16 -3.24 6.01
N SER A 108 0.47 -4.26 5.45
CA SER A 108 1.51 -5.03 6.10
C SER A 108 2.83 -4.26 6.00
N THR A 109 3.48 -4.03 7.13
CA THR A 109 4.70 -3.22 7.25
C THR A 109 5.82 -4.04 7.88
N ALA A 110 7.05 -3.73 7.47
CA ALA A 110 8.27 -4.26 8.07
C ALA A 110 9.36 -3.18 8.05
N VAL A 111 10.44 -3.40 8.78
CA VAL A 111 11.57 -2.48 8.85
C VAL A 111 12.80 -3.13 8.24
N CYS A 112 13.46 -2.40 7.33
CA CYS A 112 14.72 -2.79 6.72
C CYS A 112 15.83 -1.88 7.22
N LEU A 113 17.01 -2.46 7.49
CA LEU A 113 18.21 -1.68 7.79
C LEU A 113 18.95 -1.36 6.49
N ALA A 114 19.04 -0.08 6.15
CA ALA A 114 19.86 0.39 5.04
C ALA A 114 21.33 0.09 5.31
N ARG A 115 21.94 -0.76 4.46
CA ARG A 115 23.37 -1.09 4.50
C ARG A 115 23.98 -0.97 3.11
N PRO A 116 25.27 -0.61 3.01
CA PRO A 116 25.98 -0.65 1.73
C PRO A 116 25.83 -2.02 1.05
N GLY A 117 25.42 -2.03 -0.22
CA GLY A 117 25.23 -3.26 -0.99
C GLY A 117 23.87 -3.96 -0.80
N SER A 118 22.97 -3.44 0.05
CA SER A 118 21.59 -3.95 0.19
C SER A 118 20.57 -2.84 -0.11
N SER A 119 19.53 -3.17 -0.86
CA SER A 119 18.41 -2.26 -1.15
C SER A 119 17.21 -2.59 -0.27
N CYS A 120 16.65 -1.58 0.39
CA CYS A 120 15.34 -1.65 1.05
C CYS A 120 14.18 -1.29 0.10
N GLU A 121 14.49 -0.84 -1.11
CA GLU A 121 13.48 -0.52 -2.13
C GLU A 121 12.97 -1.81 -2.81
N PRO A 122 11.66 -1.93 -3.04
CA PRO A 122 11.07 -3.08 -3.69
C PRO A 122 11.49 -3.16 -5.16
N ALA A 123 11.83 -4.37 -5.62
CA ALA A 123 12.18 -4.63 -7.01
C ALA A 123 10.91 -4.86 -7.85
N CYS A 124 10.28 -3.78 -8.31
CA CYS A 124 9.09 -3.88 -9.14
C CYS A 124 9.45 -4.15 -10.60
N HIS A 125 9.27 -5.38 -11.07
CA HIS A 125 9.48 -5.74 -12.47
C HIS A 125 8.49 -4.96 -13.37
N ARG A 126 9.01 -4.10 -14.24
CA ARG A 126 8.22 -3.53 -15.35
C ARG A 126 7.97 -4.64 -16.36
N LYS A 127 6.70 -4.93 -16.69
CA LYS A 127 6.28 -5.93 -17.69
C LYS A 127 7.19 -5.85 -18.92
N GLY A 128 8.05 -6.85 -19.13
CA GLY A 128 9.04 -6.84 -20.20
C GLY A 128 10.14 -7.92 -20.14
N LYS A 129 10.35 -8.62 -19.03
CA LYS A 129 11.24 -9.79 -19.00
C LYS A 129 10.62 -10.90 -18.16
N ARG A 130 10.46 -12.06 -18.81
CA ARG A 130 10.11 -13.41 -18.33
C ARG A 130 9.91 -13.53 -16.81
N ASP A 131 8.73 -14.03 -16.44
CA ASP A 131 8.40 -14.54 -15.11
C ASP A 131 9.36 -15.67 -14.73
N VAL A 132 10.54 -15.31 -14.25
CA VAL A 132 11.18 -16.11 -13.21
C VAL A 132 10.46 -15.63 -11.97
N GLN A 133 9.63 -16.48 -11.35
CA GLN A 133 9.20 -16.25 -9.97
C GLN A 133 10.48 -15.90 -9.21
N ALA A 134 10.65 -14.62 -8.88
CA ALA A 134 11.71 -14.22 -7.99
C ALA A 134 11.48 -15.07 -6.76
N ALA A 135 12.42 -15.99 -6.48
CA ALA A 135 12.35 -16.83 -5.31
C ALA A 135 12.01 -15.89 -4.16
N ASP A 136 10.86 -16.15 -3.53
CA ASP A 136 10.36 -15.37 -2.42
C ASP A 136 11.49 -15.40 -1.41
N GLN A 137 12.28 -14.34 -1.37
CA GLN A 137 13.28 -14.19 -0.34
C GLN A 137 12.45 -13.71 0.85
N GLU A 138 11.66 -14.65 1.40
CA GLU A 138 11.06 -14.57 2.71
C GLU A 138 12.22 -14.48 3.69
N ARG A 139 12.81 -13.29 3.78
CA ARG A 139 13.13 -12.79 5.10
C ARG A 139 11.78 -12.68 5.77
N ALA A 140 11.49 -13.68 6.60
CA ALA A 140 10.39 -13.69 7.55
C ALA A 140 10.63 -12.61 8.62
N ASP A 141 10.83 -11.36 8.17
CA ASP A 141 10.81 -10.22 9.05
C ASP A 141 9.39 -10.12 9.60
N PRO A 142 9.21 -9.94 10.91
CA PRO A 142 7.89 -9.88 11.52
C PRO A 142 7.12 -8.70 10.91
N LYS A 143 6.06 -9.02 10.18
CA LYS A 143 5.19 -8.03 9.53
C LYS A 143 4.10 -7.60 10.49
N VAL A 144 3.91 -6.28 10.64
CA VAL A 144 2.80 -5.70 11.42
C VAL A 144 1.73 -5.19 10.45
N VAL A 145 0.46 -5.41 10.76
CA VAL A 145 -0.65 -4.85 9.96
C VAL A 145 -1.14 -3.57 10.62
N VAL A 146 -1.11 -2.47 9.87
CA VAL A 146 -1.73 -1.20 10.24
C VAL A 146 -2.99 -1.00 9.39
N SER A 147 -4.02 -0.39 9.98
CA SER A 147 -5.32 -0.20 9.33
C SER A 147 -5.82 1.22 9.52
N VAL A 148 -6.55 1.73 8.54
CA VAL A 148 -7.13 3.07 8.59
C VAL A 148 -8.41 3.15 7.76
N GLY A 149 -9.29 4.10 8.08
CA GLY A 149 -10.54 4.32 7.36
C GLY A 149 -11.68 4.79 8.27
N PRO A 150 -12.90 4.93 7.72
CA PRO A 150 -13.27 4.60 6.34
C PRO A 150 -12.95 5.71 5.33
N VAL A 151 -12.74 5.30 4.08
CA VAL A 151 -12.86 6.18 2.90
C VAL A 151 -14.23 5.93 2.27
N GLU A 152 -15.07 6.96 2.22
CA GLU A 152 -16.44 6.90 1.72
C GLU A 152 -16.49 7.31 0.24
N LEU A 153 -17.22 6.54 -0.56
CA LEU A 153 -17.56 6.81 -1.94
C LEU A 153 -18.82 7.67 -1.98
N ASN A 154 -18.68 8.92 -2.41
CA ASN A 154 -19.82 9.77 -2.71
C ASN A 154 -20.30 9.51 -4.15
N ALA A 155 -21.48 8.93 -4.28
CA ALA A 155 -22.17 8.79 -5.56
C ALA A 155 -22.99 10.07 -5.84
N GLN A 156 -22.31 11.14 -6.24
CA GLN A 156 -22.97 12.30 -6.87
C GLN A 156 -23.31 12.00 -8.33
#